data_AF-A0A8T3TUD2-F1
#
_entry.id   AF-A0A8T3TUD2-F1
#
_cell.length_a   1.000
_cell.length_b   1.000
_cell.length_c   1.000
_cell.angle_alpha   90.00
_cell.angle_beta   90.00
_cell.angle_gamma   90.00
#
_symmetry.space_group_name_H-M   'P 1'
#
loop_
_entity.id
_entity.type
_entity.pdbx_description
1 polymer ?
#
loop_
_entity_poly.entity_id
_entity_poly.type
_entity_poly.pdbx_seq_one_letter_code
_entity_poly.pdbx_strand_id
1 'polypeptide(L)'
;MSETGLPACVVGRLGVDGPSLGFVPTLDDGYALVIGDGASSRRTPASDDDLVALAIAYFEESLGDPPEALAATHGDIGTLVRHVAEHETDVVQRRRLSEAVDAIDDGQAAEVVMGRLAAAFGAGGDALVHLRRRVVGGTP
;
A
#
# COMPACT_ATOMS: atom_id res chain seq x y z
N MET A 1 -23.60 -8.10 16.28
CA MET A 1 -23.37 -6.81 15.62
C MET A 1 -22.35 -7.07 14.54
N SER A 2 -22.81 -7.20 13.29
CA SER A 2 -21.92 -7.49 12.17
C SER A 2 -21.14 -6.22 11.89
N GLU A 3 -19.85 -6.18 12.25
CA GLU A 3 -18.92 -5.26 11.61
C GLU A 3 -18.97 -5.60 10.12
N THR A 4 -19.73 -4.83 9.36
CA THR A 4 -19.63 -4.81 7.90
C THR A 4 -18.34 -4.08 7.56
N GLY A 5 -17.21 -4.65 7.95
CA GLY A 5 -15.90 -4.17 7.58
C GLY A 5 -15.77 -4.38 6.07
N LEU A 6 -15.54 -3.30 5.34
CA LEU A 6 -15.27 -3.34 3.91
C LEU A 6 -14.27 -4.47 3.59
N PRO A 7 -14.44 -5.18 2.46
CA PRO A 7 -13.45 -6.17 2.03
C PRO A 7 -12.11 -5.45 1.88
N ALA A 8 -11.05 -6.06 2.42
CA ALA A 8 -9.70 -5.53 2.27
C ALA A 8 -9.30 -5.60 0.79
N CYS A 9 -8.73 -4.50 0.27
CA CYS A 9 -8.06 -4.51 -1.03
C CYS A 9 -6.73 -5.23 -0.86
N VAL A 10 -6.47 -6.25 -1.66
CA VAL A 10 -5.23 -7.05 -1.64
C VAL A 10 -4.35 -6.60 -2.79
N VAL A 11 -3.13 -6.18 -2.47
CA VAL A 11 -2.13 -5.76 -3.44
C VAL A 11 -1.41 -6.96 -4.03
N GLY A 12 -1.06 -7.96 -3.21
CA GLY A 12 -0.42 -9.19 -3.67
C GLY A 12 0.06 -10.07 -2.53
N ARG A 13 0.90 -11.06 -2.85
CA ARG A 13 1.48 -12.02 -1.89
C ARG A 13 3.00 -11.97 -1.83
N LEU A 14 3.57 -12.14 -0.63
CA LEU A 14 5.03 -12.25 -0.42
C LEU A 14 5.57 -13.63 -0.81
N GLY A 15 5.59 -13.92 -2.11
CA GLY A 15 5.93 -15.24 -2.65
C GLY A 15 4.69 -16.15 -2.79
N VAL A 16 4.87 -17.30 -3.44
CA VAL A 16 3.76 -18.19 -3.88
C VAL A 16 2.88 -18.69 -2.73
N ASP A 17 3.50 -19.04 -1.60
CA ASP A 17 2.82 -19.50 -0.37
C ASP A 17 2.92 -18.48 0.77
N GLY A 18 3.36 -17.26 0.45
CA GLY A 18 3.55 -16.20 1.43
C GLY A 18 2.25 -15.51 1.80
N PRO A 19 2.28 -14.69 2.87
CA PRO A 19 1.11 -13.94 3.27
C PRO A 19 0.72 -12.92 2.21
N SER A 20 -0.60 -12.72 2.06
CA SER A 20 -1.17 -11.63 1.31
C SER A 20 -1.02 -10.31 2.06
N LEU A 21 -0.77 -9.25 1.31
CA LEU A 21 -0.66 -7.89 1.77
C LEU A 21 -1.77 -7.07 1.14
N GLY A 22 -2.39 -6.23 1.96
CA GLY A 22 -3.48 -5.39 1.53
C GLY A 22 -3.73 -4.25 2.51
N PHE A 23 -4.77 -3.49 2.26
CA PHE A 23 -5.19 -2.38 3.10
C PHE A 23 -6.70 -2.31 3.21
N VAL A 24 -7.16 -1.64 4.26
CA VAL A 24 -8.57 -1.33 4.47
C VAL A 24 -8.67 0.03 5.16
N PRO A 25 -9.59 0.92 4.74
CA PRO A 25 -9.84 2.16 5.46
C PRO A 25 -10.38 1.88 6.88
N THR A 26 -10.05 2.76 7.82
CA THR A 26 -10.53 2.73 9.21
C THR A 26 -11.59 3.81 9.44
N LEU A 27 -12.30 3.73 10.58
CA LEU A 27 -13.32 4.72 10.94
C LEU A 27 -12.73 6.09 11.32
N ASP A 28 -11.47 6.13 11.74
CA ASP A 28 -10.77 7.32 12.21
C ASP A 28 -10.03 8.06 11.07
N ASP A 29 -10.54 7.94 9.83
CA ASP A 29 -9.95 8.54 8.64
C ASP A 29 -8.48 8.14 8.42
N GLY A 30 -8.18 6.84 8.55
CA GLY A 30 -6.86 6.28 8.28
C GLY A 30 -6.94 4.91 7.61
N TYR A 31 -5.82 4.18 7.59
CA TYR A 31 -5.76 2.85 6.98
C TYR A 31 -5.14 1.82 7.93
N ALA A 32 -5.60 0.57 7.81
CA ALA A 32 -4.95 -0.58 8.41
C ALA A 32 -4.27 -1.42 7.33
N LEU A 33 -3.02 -1.82 7.60
CA LEU A 33 -2.33 -2.85 6.85
C LEU A 33 -2.94 -4.20 7.19
N VAL A 34 -3.37 -4.92 6.16
CA VAL A 34 -3.96 -6.25 6.28
C VAL A 34 -2.94 -7.28 5.83
N ILE A 35 -2.65 -8.23 6.70
CA ILE A 35 -1.72 -9.34 6.44
C ILE A 35 -2.51 -10.63 6.61
N GLY A 36 -2.68 -11.38 5.52
CA GLY A 36 -3.45 -12.62 5.51
C GLY A 36 -2.56 -13.83 5.20
N ASP A 37 -2.80 -14.96 5.86
CA ASP A 37 -2.08 -16.23 5.59
C ASP A 37 -2.98 -17.29 4.91
N GLY A 38 -4.13 -16.85 4.38
CA GLY A 38 -5.12 -17.71 3.73
C GLY A 38 -6.14 -18.35 4.67
N ALA A 39 -5.81 -18.53 5.96
CA ALA A 39 -6.75 -19.02 6.97
C ALA A 39 -7.20 -17.92 7.94
N SER A 40 -6.33 -16.95 8.17
CA SER A 40 -6.55 -15.83 9.07
C SER A 40 -6.04 -14.54 8.44
N SER A 41 -6.53 -13.42 8.97
CA SER A 41 -6.03 -12.10 8.62
C SER A 41 -5.85 -11.29 9.88
N ARG A 42 -4.70 -10.64 10.03
CA ARG A 42 -4.48 -9.62 11.05
C ARG A 42 -4.52 -8.23 10.42
N ARG A 43 -5.02 -7.27 11.19
CA ARG A 43 -5.05 -5.86 10.83
C ARG A 43 -4.17 -5.11 11.82
N THR A 44 -3.28 -4.27 11.33
CA THR A 44 -2.47 -3.37 12.14
C THR A 44 -2.58 -1.96 11.56
N PRO A 45 -2.58 -0.89 12.39
CA PRO A 45 -2.51 0.47 11.85
C PRO A 45 -1.37 0.59 10.83
N ALA A 46 -1.66 1.18 9.67
CA ALA A 46 -0.66 1.44 8.64
C ALA A 46 -0.01 2.81 8.92
N SER A 47 1.31 2.88 8.76
CA SER A 47 2.01 4.16 8.63
C SER A 47 1.98 4.64 7.18
N ASP A 48 2.26 5.91 6.95
CA ASP A 48 2.43 6.49 5.61
C ASP A 48 3.44 5.69 4.76
N ASP A 49 4.56 5.29 5.36
CA ASP A 49 5.55 4.41 4.72
C ASP A 49 4.96 3.04 4.32
N ASP A 50 4.08 2.44 5.14
CA ASP A 50 3.43 1.17 4.79
C ASP A 50 2.56 1.35 3.53
N LEU A 51 1.85 2.47 3.44
CA LEU A 51 0.94 2.78 2.34
C LEU A 51 1.68 3.09 1.04
N VAL A 52 2.76 3.88 1.10
CA VAL A 52 3.61 4.17 -0.05
C VAL A 52 4.35 2.91 -0.51
N ALA A 53 4.81 2.07 0.42
CA ALA A 53 5.45 0.80 0.08
C ALA A 53 4.49 -0.17 -0.62
N LEU A 54 3.22 -0.24 -0.20
CA LEU A 54 2.18 -1.01 -0.89
C LEU A 54 1.96 -0.50 -2.31
N ALA A 55 1.90 0.82 -2.51
CA ALA A 55 1.77 1.41 -3.84
C ALA A 55 2.96 1.06 -4.75
N ILE A 56 4.19 1.13 -4.23
CA ILE A 56 5.39 0.72 -4.98
C ILE A 56 5.30 -0.76 -5.37
N ALA A 57 4.98 -1.63 -4.41
CA ALA A 57 4.89 -3.07 -4.65
C ALA A 57 3.79 -3.44 -5.68
N TYR A 58 2.71 -2.66 -5.74
CA TYR A 58 1.67 -2.80 -6.76
C TYR A 58 2.22 -2.54 -8.17
N PHE A 59 2.87 -1.39 -8.38
CA PHE A 59 3.36 -0.98 -9.70
C PHE A 59 4.62 -1.72 -10.15
N GLU A 60 5.42 -2.20 -9.21
CA GLU A 60 6.60 -3.04 -9.50
C GLU A 60 6.22 -4.47 -9.88
N GLU A 61 4.96 -4.88 -9.63
CA GLU A 61 4.51 -6.27 -9.75
C GLU A 61 5.43 -7.24 -8.99
N SER A 62 6.02 -6.78 -7.88
CA SER A 62 7.02 -7.53 -7.10
C SER A 62 6.40 -8.52 -6.11
N LEU A 63 5.07 -8.52 -6.01
CA LEU A 63 4.27 -9.46 -5.24
C LEU A 63 3.58 -10.47 -6.17
N GLY A 64 3.33 -11.67 -5.67
CA GLY A 64 2.53 -12.66 -6.38
C GLY A 64 1.06 -12.26 -6.49
N ASP A 65 0.35 -12.85 -7.46
CA ASP A 65 -1.02 -12.47 -7.79
C ASP A 65 -1.97 -12.51 -6.58
N PRO A 66 -2.75 -11.43 -6.37
CA PRO A 66 -3.83 -11.43 -5.40
C PRO A 66 -5.04 -12.25 -5.91
N PRO A 67 -5.96 -12.66 -5.02
CA PRO A 67 -7.26 -13.18 -5.44
C PRO A 67 -8.04 -12.11 -6.21
N GLU A 68 -8.54 -12.43 -7.41
CA GLU A 68 -9.18 -11.48 -8.34
C GLU A 68 -10.30 -10.65 -7.68
N ALA A 69 -11.16 -11.28 -6.88
CA ALA A 69 -12.28 -10.62 -6.21
C ALA A 69 -11.87 -9.56 -5.17
N LEU A 70 -10.60 -9.55 -4.75
CA LEU A 70 -10.06 -8.64 -3.75
C LEU A 70 -8.89 -7.80 -4.30
N ALA A 71 -8.52 -7.98 -5.57
CA ALA A 71 -7.36 -7.32 -6.15
C ALA A 71 -7.52 -5.80 -6.11
N ALA A 72 -6.51 -5.10 -5.59
CA ALA A 72 -6.46 -3.65 -5.61
C ALA A 72 -6.40 -3.14 -7.06
N THR A 73 -7.11 -2.05 -7.32
CA THR A 73 -7.10 -1.35 -8.60
C THR A 73 -6.18 -0.13 -8.56
N HIS A 74 -5.84 0.42 -9.72
CA HIS A 74 -5.10 1.68 -9.81
C HIS A 74 -5.83 2.82 -9.05
N GLY A 75 -7.16 2.82 -9.07
CA GLY A 75 -7.97 3.81 -8.33
C GLY A 75 -7.88 3.66 -6.81
N ASP A 76 -7.81 2.43 -6.32
CA ASP A 76 -7.61 2.17 -4.89
C ASP A 76 -6.22 2.64 -4.45
N ILE A 77 -5.18 2.36 -5.24
CA ILE A 77 -3.81 2.81 -4.98
C ILE A 77 -3.68 4.33 -5.08
N GLY A 78 -4.31 4.96 -6.07
CA GLY A 78 -4.34 6.43 -6.18
C GLY A 78 -5.00 7.09 -4.97
N THR A 79 -6.10 6.51 -4.48
CA THR A 79 -6.78 6.97 -3.25
C THR A 79 -5.86 6.82 -2.03
N LEU A 80 -5.15 5.69 -1.93
CA LEU A 80 -4.20 5.42 -0.85
C LEU A 80 -3.07 6.45 -0.79
N VAL A 81 -2.43 6.73 -1.93
CA VAL A 81 -1.31 7.69 -2.00
C VAL A 81 -1.80 9.12 -1.80
N ARG A 82 -3.01 9.46 -2.28
CA ARG A 82 -3.63 10.78 -2.06
C ARG A 82 -3.87 11.04 -0.58
N HIS A 83 -4.38 10.05 0.15
CA HIS A 83 -4.57 10.16 1.59
C HIS A 83 -3.26 10.51 2.32
N VAL A 84 -2.16 9.83 1.98
CA VAL A 84 -0.83 10.14 2.55
C VAL A 84 -0.40 11.57 2.20
N ALA A 85 -0.60 11.99 0.95
CA ALA A 85 -0.25 13.35 0.52
C ALA A 85 -1.02 14.44 1.28
N GLU A 86 -2.31 14.23 1.56
CA GLU A 86 -3.16 15.19 2.26
C GLU A 86 -2.77 15.38 3.74
N HIS A 87 -2.22 14.33 4.36
CA HIS A 87 -1.81 14.33 5.77
C HIS A 87 -0.33 14.66 5.97
N GLU A 88 0.45 14.71 4.90
CA GLU A 88 1.87 15.06 4.96
C GLU A 88 2.07 16.55 5.31
N THR A 89 2.94 16.78 6.30
CA THR A 89 3.26 18.11 6.82
C THR A 89 4.50 18.71 6.17
N ASP A 90 5.44 17.89 5.72
CA ASP A 90 6.60 18.35 4.98
C ASP A 90 6.20 18.76 3.55
N VAL A 91 6.45 20.03 3.21
CA VAL A 91 6.01 20.60 1.92
C VAL A 91 6.69 19.93 0.72
N VAL A 92 7.95 19.53 0.86
CA VAL A 92 8.71 18.86 -0.21
C VAL A 92 8.18 17.45 -0.41
N GLN A 93 7.96 16.75 0.69
CA GLN A 93 7.44 15.39 0.67
C GLN A 93 6.01 15.34 0.14
N ARG A 94 5.14 16.22 0.62
CA ARG A 94 3.77 16.37 0.11
C ARG A 94 3.76 16.62 -1.39
N ARG A 95 4.63 17.50 -1.89
CA ARG A 95 4.74 17.77 -3.33
C ARG A 95 5.11 16.50 -4.11
N ARG A 96 6.09 15.73 -3.64
CA ARG A 96 6.48 14.47 -4.29
C ARG A 96 5.34 13.46 -4.33
N LEU A 97 4.61 13.33 -3.23
CA LEU A 97 3.43 12.48 -3.15
C LEU A 97 2.33 12.95 -4.11
N SER A 98 2.04 14.26 -4.17
CA SER A 98 1.09 14.82 -5.13
C SER A 98 1.50 14.55 -6.58
N GLU A 99 2.78 14.71 -6.91
CA GLU A 99 3.29 14.39 -8.26
C GLU A 99 3.11 12.89 -8.59
N ALA A 100 3.22 11.99 -7.60
CA ALA A 100 2.94 10.57 -7.78
C ALA A 100 1.43 10.30 -7.99
N VAL A 101 0.55 10.96 -7.23
CA VAL A 101 -0.92 10.88 -7.39
C VAL A 101 -1.31 11.31 -8.81
N ASP A 102 -0.81 12.45 -9.27
CA ASP A 102 -1.10 12.93 -10.63
C ASP A 102 -0.66 11.90 -11.69
N ALA A 103 0.48 11.23 -11.50
CA ALA A 103 0.96 10.18 -12.40
C ALA A 103 -0.01 8.99 -12.49
N ILE A 104 -0.56 8.59 -11.35
CA ILE A 104 -1.50 7.48 -11.22
C ILE A 104 -2.83 7.87 -11.88
N ASP A 105 -3.36 9.04 -11.55
CA ASP A 105 -4.63 9.55 -12.06
C ASP A 105 -4.58 9.77 -13.59
N ASP A 106 -3.45 10.23 -14.11
CA ASP A 106 -3.20 10.41 -15.55
C ASP A 106 -2.99 9.08 -16.30
N GLY A 107 -2.87 7.95 -15.58
CA GLY A 107 -2.59 6.64 -16.18
C GLY A 107 -1.20 6.56 -16.84
N GLN A 108 -0.20 7.22 -16.25
CA GLN A 108 1.17 7.19 -16.77
C GLN A 108 1.78 5.79 -16.67
N ALA A 109 2.84 5.55 -17.45
CA ALA A 109 3.55 4.28 -17.43
C ALA A 109 4.08 3.94 -16.03
N ALA A 110 4.05 2.65 -15.66
CA ALA A 110 4.45 2.17 -14.34
C ALA A 110 5.85 2.66 -13.92
N GLU A 111 6.83 2.70 -14.84
CA GLU A 111 8.18 3.22 -14.58
C GLU A 111 8.20 4.67 -14.11
N VAL A 112 7.31 5.51 -14.67
CA VAL A 112 7.20 6.93 -14.29
C VAL A 112 6.56 7.04 -12.91
N VAL A 113 5.51 6.28 -12.66
CA VAL A 113 4.84 6.23 -11.35
C VAL A 113 5.82 5.75 -10.28
N MET A 114 6.53 4.66 -10.53
CA MET A 114 7.54 4.10 -9.63
C MET A 114 8.66 5.10 -9.34
N GLY A 115 9.15 5.84 -10.35
CA GLY A 115 10.17 6.87 -10.14
C GLY A 115 9.71 7.96 -9.17
N ARG A 116 8.45 8.38 -9.25
CA ARG A 116 7.87 9.39 -8.34
C ARG A 116 7.59 8.83 -6.95
N LEU A 117 7.02 7.64 -6.86
CA LEU A 117 6.79 6.96 -5.58
C LEU A 117 8.10 6.68 -4.85
N ALA A 118 9.15 6.23 -5.54
CA ALA A 118 10.47 6.01 -4.95
C ALA A 118 11.11 7.32 -4.45
N ALA A 119 10.94 8.42 -5.20
CA ALA A 119 11.41 9.74 -4.76
C ALA A 119 10.67 10.22 -3.51
N ALA A 120 9.37 9.91 -3.38
CA ALA A 120 8.60 10.16 -2.17
C ALA A 120 9.03 9.24 -1.02
N PHE A 121 9.16 7.93 -1.23
CA PHE A 121 9.55 6.98 -0.19
C PHE A 121 10.95 7.27 0.41
N GLY A 122 11.83 7.88 -0.38
CA GLY A 122 13.12 8.39 0.07
C GLY A 122 14.30 7.49 -0.31
N ALA A 123 15.49 8.08 -0.33
CA ALA A 123 16.70 7.53 -0.97
C ALA A 123 17.33 6.29 -0.30
N GLY A 124 16.69 5.66 0.68
CA GLY A 124 17.30 4.57 1.46
C GLY A 124 16.38 3.40 1.82
N GLY A 125 15.11 3.43 1.40
CA GLY A 125 14.14 2.38 1.72
C GLY A 125 13.89 1.45 0.54
N ASP A 126 14.06 0.15 0.74
CA ASP A 126 13.50 -0.88 -0.14
C ASP A 126 12.08 -1.18 0.36
N ALA A 127 11.07 -0.82 -0.45
CA ALA A 127 9.66 -0.96 -0.12
C ALA A 127 9.28 -2.41 0.23
N LEU A 128 9.82 -3.38 -0.50
CA LEU A 128 9.54 -4.79 -0.26
C LEU A 128 10.21 -5.28 1.03
N VAL A 129 11.43 -4.83 1.32
CA VAL A 129 12.10 -5.09 2.60
C VAL A 129 11.30 -4.48 3.76
N HIS A 130 10.78 -3.27 3.60
CA HIS A 130 9.91 -2.62 4.59
C HIS A 130 8.66 -3.46 4.89
N LEU A 131 7.91 -3.86 3.84
CA LEU A 131 6.72 -4.69 3.99
C LEU A 131 7.02 -6.05 4.63
N ARG A 132 8.14 -6.70 4.25
CA ARG A 132 8.59 -7.96 4.87
C ARG A 132 8.84 -7.81 6.37
N ARG A 133 9.43 -6.68 6.81
CA ARG A 133 9.63 -6.40 8.25
C ARG A 133 8.31 -6.27 8.98
N ARG A 134 7.27 -5.68 8.38
CA ARG A 134 5.93 -5.58 8.98
C ARG A 134 5.27 -6.95 9.15
N VAL A 135 5.56 -7.89 8.25
CA VAL A 135 5.10 -9.27 8.38
C VAL A 135 5.80 -10.00 9.53
N VAL A 136 7.12 -9.84 9.69
CA VAL A 136 7.88 -10.52 10.77
C VAL A 136 7.68 -9.87 12.14
N GLY A 137 7.64 -8.53 12.20
CA GLY A 137 7.56 -7.75 13.43
C GLY A 137 6.20 -7.71 14.11
N GLY A 138 5.15 -8.31 13.50
CA GLY A 138 3.81 -8.41 14.08
C GLY A 138 3.56 -9.71 14.85
N THR A 139 4.60 -10.37 15.36
CA THR A 139 4.45 -11.55 16.23
C THR A 139 4.16 -11.06 17.67
N PRO A 140 3.10 -11.55 18.34
CA PRO A 140 2.76 -11.14 19.70
C PRO A 140 3.85 -11.46 20.73
#